data_AF-A0A9E8ZDQ3-F1
#
_entry.id   AF-A0A9E8ZDQ3-F1
#
_cell.length_a   1.000
_cell.length_b   1.000
_cell.length_c   1.000
_cell.angle_alpha   90.00
_cell.angle_beta   90.00
_cell.angle_gamma   90.00
#
_symmetry.space_group_name_H-M   'P 1'
#
loop_
_entity.id
_entity.type
_entity.pdbx_description
1 polymer ?
#
loop_
_entity_poly.entity_id
_entity_poly.type
_entity_poly.pdbx_seq_one_letter_code
_entity_poly.pdbx_strand_id
1 'polypeptide(L)' 'MATNVLSQWYRNYRDTSACSKLRRELLSMVHSEDTLERLIDLEKRNNPGKPDLWYLEKIVYNLRRGA' A
#
# COMPACT_ATOMS: atom_id res chain seq x y z
N MET A 1 -7.53 25.83 19.04
CA MET A 1 -6.90 24.50 18.89
C MET A 1 -6.44 24.36 17.44
N ALA A 2 -5.15 24.58 17.16
CA ALA A 2 -4.61 24.61 15.80
C ALA A 2 -4.37 23.19 15.30
N THR A 3 -5.39 22.58 14.68
CA THR A 3 -5.32 21.22 14.16
C THR A 3 -4.50 21.19 12.87
N ASN A 4 -3.18 21.06 13.01
CA ASN A 4 -2.27 20.18 12.28
C ASN A 4 -2.58 19.78 10.80
N VAL A 5 -3.19 20.66 10.01
CA VAL A 5 -3.51 20.40 8.59
C VAL A 5 -2.23 20.12 7.79
N LEU A 6 -1.15 20.86 8.08
CA LEU A 6 0.16 20.67 7.46
C LEU A 6 0.76 19.28 7.71
N SER A 7 0.74 18.78 8.96
CA SER A 7 1.30 17.45 9.25
C SER A 7 0.46 16.30 8.69
N GLN A 8 -0.83 16.53 8.42
CA GLN A 8 -1.70 15.58 7.75
C GLN A 8 -1.43 15.55 6.24
N TRP A 9 -1.24 16.71 5.60
CA TRP A 9 -0.81 16.80 4.19
C TRP A 9 0.59 16.21 3.96
N TYR A 10 1.55 16.47 4.85
CA TYR A 10 2.90 15.88 4.77
C TYR A 10 2.87 14.36 4.96
N ARG A 11 2.01 13.83 5.84
CA ARG A 11 1.79 12.38 5.97
C ARG A 11 1.21 11.81 4.69
N ASN A 12 0.16 12.44 4.17
CA ASN A 12 -0.54 11.98 2.97
C ASN A 12 0.38 12.00 1.74
N TYR A 13 1.22 13.03 1.58
CA TYR A 13 2.21 13.14 0.49
C TYR A 13 3.34 12.12 0.59
N ARG A 14 3.83 11.87 1.82
CA ARG A 14 4.83 10.82 2.08
C ARG A 14 4.22 9.43 1.84
N ASP A 15 2.95 9.24 2.19
CA ASP A 15 2.20 8.01 1.89
C ASP A 15 2.00 7.85 0.38
N THR A 16 1.69 8.90 -0.39
CA THR A 16 1.50 8.76 -1.85
C THR A 16 2.79 8.40 -2.58
N SER A 17 3.91 9.01 -2.18
CA SER A 17 5.23 8.72 -2.75
C SER A 17 5.75 7.33 -2.34
N ALA A 18 5.52 6.93 -1.08
CA ALA A 18 5.82 5.59 -0.61
C ALA A 18 4.96 4.51 -1.29
N CYS A 19 3.65 4.74 -1.41
CA CYS A 19 2.72 3.87 -2.14
C CYS A 19 3.15 3.70 -3.60
N SER A 20 3.54 4.79 -4.28
CA SER A 20 3.97 4.73 -5.68
C SER A 20 5.24 3.88 -5.85
N LYS A 21 6.19 3.98 -4.92
CA LYS A 21 7.43 3.18 -4.94
C LYS A 21 7.13 1.71 -4.64
N LEU A 22 6.34 1.43 -3.60
CA LEU A 22 5.93 0.07 -3.23
C LEU A 22 5.10 -0.60 -4.32
N ARG A 23 4.19 0.13 -4.97
CA ARG A 23 3.39 -0.38 -6.10
C ARG A 23 4.27 -0.79 -7.27
N ARG A 24 5.31 0.00 -7.59
CA ARG A 24 6.30 -0.36 -8.63
C ARG A 24 7.13 -1.59 -8.25
N GLU A 25 7.57 -1.68 -7.00
CA GLU A 25 8.31 -2.85 -6.50
C GLU A 25 7.43 -4.11 -6.55
N LEU A 26 6.17 -4.02 -6.13
CA LEU A 26 5.20 -5.10 -6.22
C LEU A 26 4.89 -5.51 -7.66
N LEU A 27 4.72 -4.55 -8.57
CA LEU A 27 4.57 -4.83 -10.00
C LEU A 27 5.78 -5.58 -10.56
N SER A 28 6.99 -5.25 -10.10
CA SER A 28 8.20 -5.96 -10.52
C SER A 28 8.30 -7.40 -9.97
N MET A 29 7.67 -7.69 -8.83
CA MET A 29 7.64 -9.03 -8.23
C MET A 29 6.52 -9.90 -8.81
N VAL A 30 5.35 -9.32 -9.04
CA VAL A 30 4.13 -10.02 -9.46
C VAL A 30 4.01 -10.08 -11.00
N HIS A 31 4.72 -9.19 -11.71
CA HIS A 31 4.75 -9.09 -13.18
C HIS A 31 3.39 -8.82 -13.87
N SER A 32 2.31 -8.65 -13.09
CA SER A 32 0.95 -8.43 -13.58
C SER A 32 0.22 -7.44 -12.67
N GLU A 33 -0.32 -6.38 -13.28
CA GLU A 33 -1.12 -5.37 -12.57
C GLU A 33 -2.44 -5.96 -12.06
N ASP A 34 -3.11 -6.81 -12.86
CA ASP A 34 -4.33 -7.51 -12.45
C ASP A 34 -4.12 -8.37 -11.20
N THR A 35 -2.97 -9.03 -11.10
CA THR A 35 -2.66 -9.88 -9.96
C THR A 35 -2.40 -9.04 -8.71
N LEU A 36 -1.73 -7.89 -8.86
CA LEU A 36 -1.55 -6.93 -7.77
C LEU A 36 -2.90 -6.38 -7.27
N GLU A 37 -3.80 -5.99 -8.17
CA GLU A 37 -5.13 -5.50 -7.80
C GLU A 37 -5.94 -6.57 -7.08
N ARG A 38 -5.92 -7.82 -7.57
CA ARG A 38 -6.57 -8.95 -6.89
C ARG A 38 -6.04 -9.19 -5.47
N LEU A 39 -4.73 -9.03 -5.26
CA LEU A 39 -4.11 -9.15 -3.94
C LEU A 39 -4.55 -8.02 -3.01
N ILE A 40 -4.61 -6.79 -3.52
CA ILE A 40 -5.12 -5.63 -2.77
C ILE A 40 -6.58 -5.85 -2.38
N ASP A 41 -7.41 -6.30 -3.33
CA ASP A 41 -8.83 -6.56 -3.07
C ASP A 41 -9.05 -7.67 -2.05
N LEU A 42 -8.24 -8.73 -2.11
CA LEU A 42 -8.28 -9.81 -1.13
C LEU A 42 -7.94 -9.29 0.28
N GLU A 43 -6.86 -8.52 0.41
CA GLU A 43 -6.46 -7.94 1.70
C GLU A 43 -7.46 -6.89 2.21
N LYS A 44 -8.10 -6.12 1.32
CA LYS A 44 -9.18 -5.20 1.66
C LYS A 44 -10.41 -5.91 2.20
N ARG A 45 -10.78 -7.07 1.63
CA ARG A 45 -11.87 -7.91 2.13
C ARG A 45 -11.55 -8.51 3.49
N ASN A 46 -10.31 -8.94 3.71
CA ASN A 46 -9.87 -9.54 4.97
C ASN A 46 -9.67 -8.50 6.09
N ASN A 47 -9.22 -7.30 5.74
CA ASN A 47 -8.85 -6.24 6.68
C ASN A 47 -9.45 -4.90 6.25
N PRO A 48 -10.77 -4.69 6.33
CA PRO A 48 -11.40 -3.46 5.87
C PRO A 48 -10.98 -2.23 6.68
N GLY A 49 -10.95 -1.06 6.03
CA GLY A 49 -10.71 0.24 6.69
C GLY A 49 -9.25 0.57 7.00
N LYS A 50 -8.28 -0.13 6.39
CA LYS A 50 -6.84 0.20 6.49
C LYS A 50 -6.43 1.18 5.38
N PRO A 51 -5.37 1.98 5.58
CA PRO A 51 -4.85 2.86 4.53
C PRO A 51 -4.20 2.04 3.40
N ASP A 52 -4.17 2.59 2.18
CA ASP A 52 -3.59 1.90 1.01
C ASP A 52 -2.14 1.46 1.23
N LEU A 53 -1.34 2.25 1.94
CA LEU A 53 0.04 1.89 2.28
C LEU A 53 0.10 0.57 3.08
N TRP A 54 -0.82 0.38 4.02
CA TRP A 54 -0.87 -0.83 4.84
C TRP A 54 -1.12 -2.07 3.99
N TYR A 55 -2.02 -1.98 3.00
CA TYR A 55 -2.27 -3.10 2.08
C TYR A 55 -1.04 -3.41 1.23
N LEU A 56 -0.36 -2.39 0.70
CA LEU A 56 0.84 -2.58 -0.10
C LEU A 56 1.99 -3.18 0.72
N GLU A 57 2.25 -2.68 1.92
CA GLU A 57 3.26 -3.22 2.85
C GLU A 57 2.95 -4.67 3.23
N LYS A 58 1.67 -4.96 3.48
CA LYS A 58 1.21 -6.31 3.82
C LYS A 58 1.44 -7.29 2.67
N ILE A 59 1.14 -6.89 1.44
CA ILE A 59 1.38 -7.71 0.26
C ILE A 59 2.89 -7.94 0.05
N VAL A 60 3.73 -6.90 0.17
CA VAL A 60 5.20 -7.07 0.10
C VAL A 60 5.68 -8.06 1.14
N TYR A 61 5.20 -7.94 2.37
CA TYR A 61 5.57 -8.85 3.45
C TYR A 61 5.15 -10.30 3.16
N ASN A 62 3.94 -10.52 2.66
CA ASN A 62 3.44 -11.85 2.30
C ASN A 62 4.26 -12.44 1.13
N LEU A 63 4.57 -11.64 0.10
CA LEU A 63 5.38 -12.08 -1.04
C LEU A 63 6.82 -12.40 -0.65
N ARG A 64 7.45 -11.61 0.22
CA ARG A 64 8.81 -11.87 0.72
C ARG A 64 8.90 -13.09 1.64
N ARG A 65 7.82 -13.44 2.34
CA ARG A 65 7.76 -14.62 3.22
C ARG A 65 7.33 -15.91 2.50
N GLY A 66 6.71 -15.79 1.33
CA GLY A 66 6.28 -16.92 0.51
C GLY A 66 7.27 -17.32 -0.59
N ALA A 67 8.42 -16.64 -0.68
CA ALA A 67 9.53 -16.95 -1.58
C ALA A 67 10.53 -17.92 -0.94
#